data_AF-A0A2N8K944-F1
#
_entry.id   AF-A0A2N8K944-F1
#
_cell.length_a   1.000
_cell.length_b   1.000
_cell.length_c   1.000
_cell.angle_alpha   90.00
_cell.angle_beta   90.00
_cell.angle_gamma   90.00
#
_symmetry.space_group_name_H-M   'P 1'
#
loop_
_entity.id
_entity.type
_entity.pdbx_description
1 polymer ?
#
loop_
_entity_poly.entity_id
_entity_poly.type
_entity_poly.pdbx_seq_one_letter_code
_entity_poly.pdbx_strand_id
1 'polypeptide(L)'
;MHAKTNTAALTPLALKDAPALIETVFPAQKVSFEAQRERKAGAGQTLTALGSYWKGRKPLILVRAIILGTLLVPTEDTEADLAIFEKLMAFDDESLARRALAANSLSASKLREMVSISDPEHYFTGRGWRRDITAEDRLVLYRRALTTLTSYVEKASLGKRPEEVDQEWLYAPVWTAVNQHYAHLGVNAHSFSELIEQLGILRYGHRPRVGDTFSGGGSIPFEAARLGCEVFASDLNPVACMLTWGALNIIGAKANTRAEIEKAQKQVAAAVDAEIMKLGIEHDQHGNRAKAYLYCLEARCPETGWLVPVAPREPLNKSNEPVRI
;
A
#
# COMPACT_ATOMS: atom_id res chain seq x y z
N MET A 1 -45.15 5.55 -10.90
CA MET A 1 -44.74 4.34 -11.63
C MET A 1 -43.27 4.08 -11.32
N HIS A 2 -42.98 3.19 -10.38
CA HIS A 2 -41.61 2.76 -10.11
C HIS A 2 -41.19 1.78 -11.20
N ALA A 3 -40.26 2.19 -12.06
CA ALA A 3 -39.60 1.27 -12.96
C ALA A 3 -38.89 0.21 -12.10
N LYS A 4 -39.38 -1.03 -12.15
CA LYS A 4 -38.64 -2.19 -11.66
C LYS A 4 -37.42 -2.32 -12.58
N THR A 5 -36.29 -1.78 -12.15
CA THR A 5 -34.99 -2.14 -12.69
C THR A 5 -34.82 -3.63 -12.46
N ASN A 6 -34.99 -4.40 -13.53
CA ASN A 6 -34.89 -5.84 -13.53
C ASN A 6 -33.39 -6.18 -13.46
N THR A 7 -32.79 -6.11 -12.26
CA THR A 7 -31.39 -6.46 -12.07
C THR A 7 -31.26 -7.95 -12.36
N ALA A 8 -30.40 -8.32 -13.31
CA ALA A 8 -30.15 -9.73 -13.62
C ALA A 8 -29.70 -10.47 -12.35
N ALA A 9 -30.08 -11.75 -12.21
CA ALA A 9 -29.62 -12.55 -11.09
C ALA A 9 -28.20 -13.08 -11.38
N LEU A 10 -27.33 -13.07 -10.37
CA LEU A 10 -26.01 -13.70 -10.46
C LEU A 10 -26.18 -15.19 -10.76
N THR A 11 -25.72 -15.60 -11.96
CA THR A 11 -25.83 -16.98 -12.42
C THR A 11 -24.47 -17.67 -12.31
N PRO A 12 -24.30 -18.67 -11.44
CA PRO A 12 -23.03 -19.37 -11.29
C PRO A 12 -22.51 -19.92 -12.61
N LEU A 13 -21.20 -19.80 -12.85
CA LEU A 13 -20.51 -20.28 -14.07
C LEU A 13 -20.94 -19.61 -15.38
N ALA A 14 -21.71 -18.51 -15.34
CA ALA A 14 -22.08 -17.75 -16.55
C ALA A 14 -20.88 -17.17 -17.31
N LEU A 15 -19.73 -16.99 -16.64
CA LEU A 15 -18.48 -16.47 -17.20
C LEU A 15 -17.37 -17.53 -17.28
N LYS A 16 -17.69 -18.83 -17.16
CA LYS A 16 -16.72 -19.92 -17.10
C LYS A 16 -15.71 -19.88 -18.26
N ASP A 17 -16.21 -19.68 -19.48
CA ASP A 17 -15.41 -19.69 -20.71
C ASP A 17 -15.21 -18.27 -21.28
N ALA A 18 -15.59 -17.22 -20.54
CA ALA A 18 -15.43 -15.85 -20.97
C ALA A 18 -13.95 -15.43 -20.91
N PRO A 19 -13.45 -14.60 -21.84
CA PRO A 19 -12.10 -14.05 -21.77
C PRO A 19 -11.90 -13.20 -20.51
N ALA A 20 -10.68 -13.10 -20.02
CA ALA A 20 -10.32 -12.16 -18.98
C ALA A 20 -9.98 -10.79 -19.57
N LEU A 21 -10.26 -9.71 -18.83
CA LEU A 21 -10.02 -8.35 -19.30
C LEU A 21 -8.56 -8.09 -19.70
N ILE A 22 -7.61 -8.68 -18.96
CA ILE A 22 -6.18 -8.54 -19.24
C ILE A 22 -5.77 -9.07 -20.63
N GLU A 23 -6.59 -9.92 -21.25
CA GLU A 23 -6.37 -10.43 -22.60
C GLU A 23 -6.72 -9.39 -23.68
N THR A 24 -7.52 -8.37 -23.34
CA THR A 24 -7.96 -7.32 -24.28
C THR A 24 -7.33 -5.97 -23.97
N VAL A 25 -7.39 -5.51 -22.72
CA VAL A 25 -6.90 -4.19 -22.33
C VAL A 25 -6.24 -4.20 -20.95
N PHE A 26 -5.07 -3.58 -20.85
CA PHE A 26 -4.32 -3.48 -19.61
C PHE A 26 -3.45 -2.21 -19.58
N PRO A 27 -3.59 -1.31 -18.58
CA PRO A 27 -2.84 -0.05 -18.52
C PRO A 27 -1.40 -0.25 -18.03
N ALA A 28 -0.60 -0.97 -18.81
CA ALA A 28 0.76 -1.41 -18.44
C ALA A 28 1.67 -0.25 -17.99
N GLN A 29 1.57 0.92 -18.62
CA GLN A 29 2.38 2.09 -18.27
C GLN A 29 2.04 2.63 -16.87
N LYS A 30 0.74 2.79 -16.54
CA LYS A 30 0.29 3.26 -15.23
C LYS A 30 0.63 2.26 -14.12
N VAL A 31 0.38 0.97 -14.37
CA VAL A 31 0.74 -0.12 -13.45
C VAL A 31 2.25 -0.15 -13.20
N SER A 32 3.07 -0.01 -14.25
CA SER A 32 4.53 -0.01 -14.14
C SER A 32 5.06 1.16 -13.31
N PHE A 33 4.50 2.36 -13.51
CA PHE A 33 4.86 3.53 -12.71
C PHE A 33 4.57 3.32 -11.22
N GLU A 34 3.37 2.87 -10.89
CA GLU A 34 2.95 2.62 -9.51
C GLU A 34 3.78 1.50 -8.85
N ALA A 35 4.03 0.42 -9.59
CA ALA A 35 4.87 -0.68 -9.14
C ALA A 35 6.32 -0.23 -8.87
N GLN A 36 6.87 0.65 -9.71
CA GLN A 36 8.19 1.23 -9.49
C GLN A 36 8.21 2.14 -8.26
N ARG A 37 7.15 2.92 -8.03
CA ARG A 37 7.02 3.81 -6.87
C ARG A 37 7.00 3.02 -5.57
N GLU A 38 6.24 1.92 -5.51
CA GLU A 38 6.25 1.01 -4.37
C GLU A 38 7.65 0.42 -4.10
N ARG A 39 8.33 -0.07 -5.15
CA ARG A 39 9.69 -0.63 -5.01
C ARG A 39 10.70 0.38 -4.46
N LYS A 40 10.57 1.65 -4.84
CA LYS A 40 11.46 2.73 -4.39
C LYS A 40 11.11 3.29 -3.00
N ALA A 41 10.00 2.86 -2.39
CA ALA A 41 9.53 3.41 -1.11
C ALA A 41 10.38 2.99 0.11
N GLY A 42 11.32 2.04 -0.03
CA GLY A 42 12.19 1.60 1.07
C GLY A 42 11.38 1.14 2.28
N ALA A 43 11.59 1.77 3.43
CA ALA A 43 10.85 1.50 4.67
C ALA A 43 9.36 1.90 4.63
N GLY A 44 8.95 2.71 3.64
CA GLY A 44 7.53 3.05 3.44
C GLY A 44 6.71 1.90 2.87
N GLN A 45 7.33 0.81 2.41
CA GLN A 45 6.60 -0.34 1.88
C GLN A 45 5.68 -0.99 2.92
N THR A 46 4.47 -1.39 2.50
CA THR A 46 3.45 -1.98 3.40
C THR A 46 3.90 -3.28 4.03
N LEU A 47 4.51 -4.17 3.24
CA LEU A 47 5.17 -5.38 3.74
C LEU A 47 6.63 -5.09 4.08
N THR A 48 7.17 -5.88 5.01
CA THR A 48 8.55 -5.74 5.50
C THR A 48 9.59 -5.82 4.39
N ALA A 49 10.66 -5.03 4.53
CA ALA A 49 11.82 -5.05 3.64
C ALA A 49 12.62 -6.35 3.74
N LEU A 50 12.46 -7.15 4.82
CA LEU A 50 13.12 -8.45 4.99
C LEU A 50 12.77 -9.43 3.87
N GLY A 51 11.58 -9.30 3.27
CA GLY A 51 11.18 -10.10 2.11
C GLY A 51 12.04 -9.85 0.86
N SER A 52 12.86 -8.79 0.81
CA SER A 52 13.76 -8.50 -0.32
C SER A 52 14.91 -9.49 -0.44
N TYR A 53 15.26 -10.19 0.65
CA TYR A 53 16.30 -11.23 0.65
C TYR A 53 15.91 -12.42 -0.24
N TRP A 54 14.61 -12.70 -0.34
CA TRP A 54 14.02 -13.60 -1.31
C TRP A 54 13.66 -12.79 -2.57
N LYS A 55 14.65 -12.64 -3.47
CA LYS A 55 14.50 -11.99 -4.78
C LYS A 55 13.22 -12.47 -5.46
N GLY A 56 12.13 -11.70 -5.36
CA GLY A 56 10.83 -12.23 -5.77
C GLY A 56 9.62 -11.38 -5.40
N ARG A 57 9.73 -10.50 -4.40
CA ARG A 57 8.63 -9.64 -3.96
C ARG A 57 7.99 -8.89 -5.14
N LYS A 58 6.69 -9.13 -5.32
CA LYS A 58 5.88 -8.46 -6.33
C LYS A 58 5.23 -7.23 -5.69
N PRO A 59 5.26 -6.06 -6.34
CA PRO A 59 4.53 -4.88 -5.85
C PRO A 59 3.05 -5.23 -5.66
N LEU A 60 2.46 -4.82 -4.52
CA LEU A 60 1.05 -5.09 -4.20
C LEU A 60 0.13 -4.54 -5.29
N ILE A 61 0.41 -3.34 -5.80
CA ILE A 61 -0.38 -2.74 -6.87
C ILE A 61 -0.33 -3.57 -8.17
N LEU A 62 0.79 -4.23 -8.45
CA LEU A 62 0.90 -5.13 -9.60
C LEU A 62 0.06 -6.39 -9.37
N VAL A 63 0.13 -6.98 -8.17
CA VAL A 63 -0.68 -8.16 -7.84
C VAL A 63 -2.18 -7.83 -7.98
N ARG A 64 -2.61 -6.68 -7.46
CA ARG A 64 -3.99 -6.20 -7.60
C ARG A 64 -4.41 -6.10 -9.05
N ALA A 65 -3.57 -5.50 -9.90
CA ALA A 65 -3.83 -5.35 -11.32
C ALA A 65 -4.02 -6.70 -12.02
N ILE A 66 -3.19 -7.71 -11.69
CA ILE A 66 -3.30 -9.05 -12.26
C ILE A 66 -4.57 -9.77 -11.77
N ILE A 67 -4.89 -9.69 -10.48
CA ILE A 67 -6.10 -10.32 -9.93
C ILE A 67 -7.36 -9.71 -10.55
N LEU A 68 -7.45 -8.39 -10.60
CA LEU A 68 -8.59 -7.72 -11.23
C LEU A 68 -8.63 -8.01 -12.74
N GLY A 69 -7.49 -7.95 -13.42
CA GLY A 69 -7.41 -8.18 -14.87
C GLY A 69 -7.77 -9.61 -15.27
N THR A 70 -7.56 -10.59 -14.39
CA THR A 70 -7.92 -12.00 -14.63
C THR A 70 -9.37 -12.33 -14.27
N LEU A 71 -10.06 -11.49 -13.48
CA LEU A 71 -11.44 -11.73 -13.03
C LEU A 71 -12.46 -10.89 -13.77
N LEU A 72 -12.12 -9.64 -14.09
CA LEU A 72 -12.99 -8.75 -14.85
C LEU A 72 -13.17 -9.30 -16.27
N VAL A 73 -14.35 -9.06 -16.84
CA VAL A 73 -14.72 -9.53 -18.17
C VAL A 73 -14.80 -8.35 -19.12
N PRO A 74 -14.23 -8.46 -20.33
CA PRO A 74 -14.34 -7.42 -21.33
C PRO A 74 -15.76 -7.33 -21.87
N THR A 75 -16.15 -6.12 -22.25
CA THR A 75 -17.35 -5.82 -23.02
C THR A 75 -16.96 -5.42 -24.44
N GLU A 76 -17.95 -5.08 -25.27
CA GLU A 76 -17.70 -4.50 -26.59
C GLU A 76 -17.09 -3.09 -26.51
N ASP A 77 -17.18 -2.42 -25.34
CA ASP A 77 -16.62 -1.10 -25.09
C ASP A 77 -15.33 -1.19 -24.28
N THR A 78 -14.21 -1.29 -24.99
CA THR A 78 -12.87 -1.42 -24.39
C THR A 78 -12.48 -0.15 -23.60
N GLU A 79 -12.97 1.02 -23.99
CA GLU A 79 -12.67 2.28 -23.29
C GLU A 79 -13.40 2.32 -21.94
N ALA A 80 -14.67 1.92 -21.91
CA ALA A 80 -15.44 1.79 -20.68
C ALA A 80 -14.83 0.73 -19.74
N ASP A 81 -14.42 -0.43 -20.27
CA ASP A 81 -13.76 -1.46 -19.47
C ASP A 81 -12.46 -0.94 -18.83
N LEU A 82 -11.63 -0.25 -19.61
CA LEU A 82 -10.41 0.36 -19.10
C LEU A 82 -10.72 1.42 -18.04
N ALA A 83 -11.75 2.24 -18.23
CA ALA A 83 -12.15 3.24 -17.25
C ALA A 83 -12.58 2.61 -15.91
N ILE A 84 -13.32 1.49 -15.94
CA ILE A 84 -13.69 0.74 -14.73
C ILE A 84 -12.47 0.11 -14.08
N PHE A 85 -11.58 -0.49 -14.87
CA PHE A 85 -10.34 -1.04 -14.36
C PHE A 85 -9.49 0.03 -13.67
N GLU A 86 -9.33 1.20 -14.29
CA GLU A 86 -8.58 2.32 -13.73
C GLU A 86 -9.21 2.86 -12.44
N LYS A 87 -10.55 2.90 -12.34
CA LYS A 87 -11.25 3.23 -11.10
C LYS A 87 -10.95 2.25 -9.98
N LEU A 88 -11.03 0.94 -10.24
CA LEU A 88 -10.68 -0.10 -9.28
C LEU A 88 -9.19 -0.06 -8.88
N MET A 89 -8.33 0.37 -9.79
CA MET A 89 -6.91 0.60 -9.51
C MET A 89 -6.62 1.94 -8.81
N ALA A 90 -7.62 2.81 -8.63
CA ALA A 90 -7.47 4.18 -8.13
C ALA A 90 -6.51 5.04 -9.00
N PHE A 91 -6.59 4.85 -10.32
CA PHE A 91 -5.80 5.53 -11.35
C PHE A 91 -6.57 6.63 -12.08
N ASP A 92 -7.89 6.71 -11.88
CA ASP A 92 -8.72 7.76 -12.47
C ASP A 92 -8.58 9.08 -11.71
N ASP A 93 -8.95 10.20 -12.35
CA ASP A 93 -8.71 11.55 -11.85
C ASP A 93 -9.36 11.81 -10.47
N GLU A 94 -10.55 11.25 -10.22
CA GLU A 94 -11.21 11.35 -8.91
C GLU A 94 -10.38 10.67 -7.82
N SER A 95 -9.93 9.43 -8.06
CA SER A 95 -9.09 8.70 -7.12
C SER A 95 -7.73 9.37 -6.93
N LEU A 96 -7.13 9.92 -7.98
CA LEU A 96 -5.87 10.66 -7.89
C LEU A 96 -6.03 11.92 -7.04
N ALA A 97 -7.14 12.64 -7.16
CA ALA A 97 -7.44 13.81 -6.33
C ALA A 97 -7.60 13.42 -4.85
N ARG A 98 -8.32 12.32 -4.57
CA ARG A 98 -8.46 11.76 -3.21
C ARG A 98 -7.11 11.37 -2.63
N ARG A 99 -6.27 10.68 -3.41
CA ARG A 99 -4.92 10.27 -3.02
C ARG A 99 -4.00 11.46 -2.73
N ALA A 100 -4.08 12.52 -3.53
CA ALA A 100 -3.34 13.77 -3.31
C ALA A 100 -3.80 14.50 -2.05
N LEU A 101 -5.11 14.58 -1.82
CA LEU A 101 -5.66 15.16 -0.59
C LEU A 101 -5.25 14.37 0.65
N ALA A 102 -5.29 13.04 0.60
CA ALA A 102 -4.84 12.17 1.69
C ALA A 102 -3.33 12.31 2.00
N ALA A 103 -2.53 12.74 1.02
CA ALA A 103 -1.12 13.09 1.18
C ALA A 103 -0.90 14.52 1.69
N ASN A 104 -1.94 15.36 1.70
CA ASN A 104 -1.86 16.80 1.94
C ASN A 104 -0.77 17.47 1.07
N SER A 105 -0.69 17.06 -0.20
CA SER A 105 0.44 17.40 -1.07
C SER A 105 0.41 18.83 -1.63
N LEU A 106 -0.75 19.49 -1.61
CA LEU A 106 -0.92 20.85 -2.08
C LEU A 106 -1.27 21.78 -0.92
N SER A 107 -0.42 22.78 -0.70
CA SER A 107 -0.68 23.84 0.28
C SER A 107 -1.74 24.82 -0.25
N ALA A 108 -2.36 25.58 0.67
CA ALA A 108 -3.31 26.63 0.30
C ALA A 108 -2.71 27.68 -0.65
N SER A 109 -1.43 28.05 -0.48
CA SER A 109 -0.74 28.94 -1.40
C SER A 109 -0.59 28.33 -2.78
N LYS A 110 -0.20 27.05 -2.85
CA LYS A 110 -0.01 26.36 -4.13
C LYS A 110 -1.32 26.19 -4.90
N LEU A 111 -2.42 25.90 -4.20
CA LEU A 111 -3.74 25.79 -4.81
C LEU A 111 -4.23 27.12 -5.41
N ARG A 112 -3.94 28.26 -4.77
CA ARG A 112 -4.25 29.59 -5.31
C ARG A 112 -3.44 29.94 -6.56
N GLU A 113 -2.22 29.43 -6.67
CA GLU A 113 -1.39 29.61 -7.87
C GLU A 113 -1.88 28.73 -9.03
N MET A 114 -2.30 27.50 -8.73
CA MET A 114 -2.70 26.53 -9.75
C MET A 114 -4.11 26.78 -10.26
N VAL A 115 -5.03 27.24 -9.42
CA VAL A 115 -6.46 27.28 -9.72
C VAL A 115 -7.02 28.68 -9.47
N SER A 116 -7.82 29.18 -10.41
CA SER A 116 -8.61 30.41 -10.22
C SER A 116 -9.77 30.14 -9.25
N ILE A 117 -9.75 30.71 -8.05
CA ILE A 117 -10.78 30.46 -7.02
C ILE A 117 -11.62 31.73 -6.88
N SER A 118 -12.92 31.62 -7.19
CA SER A 118 -13.85 32.75 -7.19
C SER A 118 -14.18 33.26 -5.79
N ASP A 119 -14.18 32.36 -4.80
CA ASP A 119 -14.53 32.59 -3.39
C ASP A 119 -13.43 32.07 -2.43
N PRO A 120 -12.20 32.64 -2.46
CA PRO A 120 -11.09 32.14 -1.64
C PRO A 120 -11.36 32.10 -0.13
N GLU A 121 -12.19 33.01 0.37
CA GLU A 121 -12.65 33.09 1.77
C GLU A 121 -13.52 31.91 2.18
N HIS A 122 -14.16 31.22 1.23
CA HIS A 122 -14.85 29.96 1.51
C HIS A 122 -13.84 28.89 1.94
N TYR A 123 -12.70 28.79 1.26
CA TYR A 123 -11.75 27.69 1.47
C TYR A 123 -10.65 28.00 2.50
N PHE A 124 -10.27 29.27 2.65
CA PHE A 124 -9.04 29.63 3.33
C PHE A 124 -9.18 30.75 4.35
N THR A 125 -8.35 30.69 5.39
CA THR A 125 -8.11 31.78 6.34
C THR A 125 -6.63 32.12 6.38
N GLY A 126 -6.28 33.33 5.94
CA GLY A 126 -4.89 33.77 5.83
C GLY A 126 -4.10 32.93 4.81
N ARG A 127 -3.05 32.24 5.30
CA ARG A 127 -2.19 31.34 4.49
C ARG A 127 -2.58 29.86 4.58
N GLY A 128 -3.62 29.52 5.34
CA GLY A 128 -4.01 28.13 5.59
C GLY A 128 -5.47 27.85 5.24
N TRP A 129 -5.84 26.57 5.35
CA TRP A 129 -7.22 26.13 5.27
C TRP A 129 -8.08 26.75 6.37
N ARG A 130 -9.35 27.02 6.05
CA ARG A 130 -10.36 27.33 7.07
C ARG A 130 -10.49 26.15 8.04
N ARG A 131 -10.77 26.39 9.32
CA ARG A 131 -10.75 25.32 10.36
C ARG A 131 -11.90 24.32 10.21
N ASP A 132 -13.05 24.79 9.74
CA ASP A 132 -14.30 24.07 9.57
C ASP A 132 -14.49 23.53 8.13
N ILE A 133 -13.48 23.66 7.26
CA ILE A 133 -13.58 23.14 5.90
C ILE A 133 -13.57 21.61 5.90
N THR A 134 -14.50 21.02 5.17
CA THR A 134 -14.61 19.56 5.08
C THR A 134 -13.60 18.97 4.10
N ALA A 135 -13.38 17.65 4.16
CA ALA A 135 -12.56 16.95 3.16
C ALA A 135 -13.16 17.12 1.75
N GLU A 136 -14.49 17.16 1.63
CA GLU A 136 -15.14 17.24 0.31
C GLU A 136 -15.00 18.63 -0.30
N ASP A 137 -15.05 19.68 0.52
CA ASP A 137 -14.75 21.05 0.08
C ASP A 137 -13.29 21.16 -0.37
N ARG A 138 -12.34 20.57 0.37
CA ARG A 138 -10.93 20.53 -0.06
C ARG A 138 -10.79 19.77 -1.38
N LEU A 139 -11.51 18.67 -1.54
CA LEU A 139 -11.45 17.82 -2.71
C LEU A 139 -11.88 18.55 -3.98
N VAL A 140 -12.81 19.53 -3.90
CA VAL A 140 -13.15 20.43 -5.02
C VAL A 140 -11.91 21.11 -5.58
N LEU A 141 -11.06 21.68 -4.71
CA LEU A 141 -9.83 22.36 -5.15
C LEU A 141 -8.78 21.38 -5.68
N TYR A 142 -8.65 20.20 -5.07
CA TYR A 142 -7.74 19.16 -5.54
C TYR A 142 -8.13 18.66 -6.94
N ARG A 143 -9.42 18.40 -7.20
CA ARG A 143 -9.90 18.01 -8.54
C ARG A 143 -9.48 19.04 -9.60
N ARG A 144 -9.74 20.32 -9.32
CA ARG A 144 -9.39 21.42 -10.22
C ARG A 144 -7.87 21.55 -10.41
N ALA A 145 -7.10 21.41 -9.33
CA ALA A 145 -5.64 21.46 -9.42
C ALA A 145 -5.08 20.30 -10.26
N LEU A 146 -5.64 19.09 -10.14
CA LEU A 146 -5.20 17.96 -10.94
C LEU A 146 -5.52 18.16 -12.44
N THR A 147 -6.58 18.87 -12.81
CA THR A 147 -6.85 19.19 -14.23
C THR A 147 -5.80 20.08 -14.88
N THR A 148 -4.98 20.79 -14.10
CA THR A 148 -3.87 21.60 -14.65
C THR A 148 -2.63 20.77 -14.97
N LEU A 149 -2.59 19.50 -14.54
CA LEU A 149 -1.49 18.57 -14.80
C LEU A 149 -1.87 17.68 -16.00
N THR A 150 -0.94 17.50 -16.93
CA THR A 150 -1.23 16.84 -18.20
C THR A 150 -0.92 15.35 -18.17
N SER A 151 0.06 14.92 -17.36
CA SER A 151 0.46 13.51 -17.31
C SER A 151 -0.07 12.78 -16.07
N TYR A 152 -0.33 11.48 -16.25
CA TYR A 152 -0.65 10.58 -15.13
C TYR A 152 0.46 10.57 -14.07
N VAL A 153 1.72 10.58 -14.51
CA VAL A 153 2.89 10.54 -13.62
C VAL A 153 2.92 11.74 -12.67
N GLU A 154 2.67 12.95 -13.16
CA GLU A 154 2.62 14.16 -12.33
C GLU A 154 1.47 14.07 -11.31
N LYS A 155 0.26 13.74 -11.78
CA LYS A 155 -0.92 13.59 -10.91
C LYS A 155 -0.69 12.55 -9.82
N ALA A 156 -0.24 11.35 -10.20
CA ALA A 156 -0.03 10.24 -9.29
C ALA A 156 1.13 10.49 -8.31
N SER A 157 2.16 11.25 -8.69
CA SER A 157 3.29 11.61 -7.81
C SER A 157 2.89 12.50 -6.62
N LEU A 158 1.77 13.22 -6.72
CA LEU A 158 1.24 14.03 -5.62
C LEU A 158 0.51 13.22 -4.56
N GLY A 159 0.11 11.99 -4.86
CA GLY A 159 -0.75 11.18 -4.01
C GLY A 159 -0.02 10.10 -3.23
N LYS A 160 -0.64 9.70 -2.13
CA LYS A 160 -0.36 8.42 -1.48
C LYS A 160 -0.61 7.25 -2.46
N ARG A 161 0.01 6.11 -2.22
CA ARG A 161 -0.35 4.86 -2.92
C ARG A 161 -1.76 4.43 -2.50
N PRO A 162 -2.51 3.73 -3.38
CA PRO A 162 -3.88 3.34 -3.08
C PRO A 162 -4.03 2.61 -1.74
N GLU A 163 -3.07 1.77 -1.36
CA GLU A 163 -3.09 1.01 -0.10
C GLU A 163 -2.81 1.84 1.18
N GLU A 164 -2.36 3.08 1.04
CA GLU A 164 -2.06 3.98 2.16
C GLU A 164 -3.21 4.95 2.48
N VAL A 165 -4.28 4.91 1.68
CA VAL A 165 -5.47 5.74 1.84
C VAL A 165 -6.57 4.91 2.49
N ASP A 166 -7.46 5.57 3.23
CA ASP A 166 -8.67 4.92 3.72
C ASP A 166 -9.45 4.29 2.57
N GLN A 167 -9.68 2.97 2.62
CA GLN A 167 -10.23 2.23 1.48
C GLN A 167 -11.71 2.54 1.26
N GLU A 168 -12.49 2.75 2.33
CA GLU A 168 -13.91 3.08 2.23
C GLU A 168 -14.09 4.44 1.55
N TRP A 169 -13.35 5.46 2.00
CA TRP A 169 -13.38 6.78 1.39
C TRP A 169 -12.78 6.82 -0.02
N LEU A 170 -11.69 6.09 -0.30
CA LEU A 170 -11.08 6.08 -1.63
C LEU A 170 -12.02 5.49 -2.69
N TYR A 171 -12.68 4.37 -2.37
CA TYR A 171 -13.47 3.60 -3.32
C TYR A 171 -14.99 3.84 -3.27
N ALA A 172 -15.50 4.61 -2.30
CA ALA A 172 -16.91 4.99 -2.23
C ALA A 172 -17.55 5.40 -3.58
N PRO A 173 -16.95 6.28 -4.40
CA PRO A 173 -17.56 6.68 -5.68
C PRO A 173 -17.43 5.63 -6.80
N VAL A 174 -16.58 4.61 -6.63
CA VAL A 174 -16.27 3.62 -7.67
C VAL A 174 -17.39 2.60 -7.84
N TRP A 175 -18.03 2.19 -6.74
CA TRP A 175 -19.01 1.11 -6.73
C TRP A 175 -20.23 1.36 -7.62
N THR A 176 -20.71 2.61 -7.67
CA THR A 176 -21.82 2.98 -8.57
C THR A 176 -21.46 2.71 -10.03
N ALA A 177 -20.25 3.09 -10.47
CA ALA A 177 -19.81 2.88 -11.83
C ALA A 177 -19.61 1.39 -12.15
N VAL A 178 -19.03 0.62 -11.22
CA VAL A 178 -18.83 -0.83 -11.36
C VAL A 178 -20.17 -1.55 -11.50
N ASN A 179 -21.13 -1.25 -10.63
CA ASN A 179 -22.44 -1.89 -10.62
C ASN A 179 -23.25 -1.53 -11.87
N GLN A 180 -23.10 -0.31 -12.40
CA GLN A 180 -23.70 0.08 -13.67
C GLN A 180 -23.08 -0.69 -14.84
N HIS A 181 -21.75 -0.78 -14.88
CA HIS A 181 -21.01 -1.45 -15.96
C HIS A 181 -21.35 -2.95 -16.05
N TYR A 182 -21.41 -3.63 -14.91
CA TYR A 182 -21.69 -5.07 -14.83
C TYR A 182 -23.14 -5.39 -14.42
N ALA A 183 -24.07 -4.43 -14.57
CA ALA A 183 -25.49 -4.62 -14.22
C ALA A 183 -26.12 -5.81 -14.97
N HIS A 184 -25.70 -6.03 -16.21
CA HIS A 184 -26.16 -7.12 -17.08
C HIS A 184 -25.76 -8.51 -16.55
N LEU A 185 -24.74 -8.59 -15.69
CA LEU A 185 -24.31 -9.82 -15.01
C LEU A 185 -24.93 -9.99 -13.62
N GLY A 186 -25.69 -8.99 -13.16
CA GLY A 186 -26.26 -8.97 -11.81
C GLY A 186 -25.28 -8.53 -10.72
N VAL A 187 -24.17 -7.90 -11.09
CA VAL A 187 -23.19 -7.40 -10.10
C VAL A 187 -23.79 -6.24 -9.32
N ASN A 188 -23.70 -6.32 -8.00
CA ASN A 188 -24.06 -5.27 -7.07
C ASN A 188 -23.13 -5.36 -5.84
N ALA A 189 -21.98 -4.71 -5.91
CA ALA A 189 -20.94 -4.73 -4.89
C ALA A 189 -20.72 -3.35 -4.26
N HIS A 190 -20.34 -3.34 -2.99
CA HIS A 190 -19.97 -2.16 -2.21
C HIS A 190 -18.56 -2.28 -1.58
N SER A 191 -17.84 -3.35 -1.92
CA SER A 191 -16.46 -3.58 -1.52
C SER A 191 -15.75 -4.49 -2.52
N PHE A 192 -14.42 -4.53 -2.47
CA PHE A 192 -13.65 -5.50 -3.26
C PHE A 192 -14.03 -6.93 -2.92
N SER A 193 -14.25 -7.25 -1.64
CA SER A 193 -14.60 -8.61 -1.21
C SER A 193 -15.89 -9.09 -1.85
N GLU A 194 -16.91 -8.21 -1.93
CA GLU A 194 -18.18 -8.51 -2.60
C GLU A 194 -17.99 -8.62 -4.11
N LEU A 195 -17.24 -7.70 -4.74
CA LEU A 195 -16.99 -7.75 -6.18
C LEU A 195 -16.27 -9.05 -6.56
N ILE A 196 -15.21 -9.41 -5.84
CA ILE A 196 -14.39 -10.61 -6.06
C ILE A 196 -15.22 -11.87 -5.85
N GLU A 197 -16.08 -11.90 -4.83
CA GLU A 197 -17.01 -13.02 -4.62
C GLU A 197 -18.00 -13.17 -5.77
N GLN A 198 -18.66 -12.08 -6.18
CA GLN A 198 -19.65 -12.13 -7.25
C GLN A 198 -19.03 -12.52 -8.59
N LEU A 199 -17.87 -11.95 -8.94
CA LEU A 199 -17.10 -12.36 -10.13
C LEU A 199 -16.64 -13.82 -10.03
N GLY A 200 -16.26 -14.28 -8.84
CA GLY A 200 -15.92 -15.68 -8.59
C GLY A 200 -17.11 -16.62 -8.77
N ILE A 201 -18.29 -16.26 -8.28
CA ILE A 201 -19.51 -17.05 -8.51
C ILE A 201 -19.78 -17.14 -10.01
N LEU A 202 -19.73 -16.02 -10.72
CA LEU A 202 -19.95 -15.99 -12.16
C LEU A 202 -18.92 -16.83 -12.94
N ARG A 203 -17.63 -16.84 -12.55
CA ARG A 203 -16.57 -17.52 -13.30
C ARG A 203 -16.29 -18.96 -12.83
N TYR A 204 -16.27 -19.20 -11.53
CA TYR A 204 -15.85 -20.45 -10.89
C TYR A 204 -16.97 -21.13 -10.10
N GLY A 205 -18.12 -20.48 -9.91
CA GLY A 205 -19.21 -20.97 -9.06
C GLY A 205 -18.94 -20.81 -7.55
N HIS A 206 -17.82 -20.19 -7.17
CA HIS A 206 -17.43 -19.95 -5.79
C HIS A 206 -16.47 -18.75 -5.71
N ARG A 207 -16.22 -18.24 -4.50
CA ARG A 207 -15.21 -17.19 -4.25
C ARG A 207 -13.84 -17.60 -4.82
N PRO A 208 -13.10 -16.72 -5.53
CA PRO A 208 -11.85 -17.09 -6.17
C PRO A 208 -10.82 -17.62 -5.18
N ARG A 209 -10.12 -18.69 -5.56
CA ARG A 209 -9.03 -19.29 -4.80
C ARG A 209 -7.70 -18.95 -5.46
N VAL A 210 -6.77 -18.39 -4.68
CA VAL A 210 -5.43 -18.03 -5.14
C VAL A 210 -4.42 -18.91 -4.42
N GLY A 211 -3.67 -19.71 -5.19
CA GLY A 211 -2.56 -20.52 -4.71
C GLY A 211 -1.23 -19.88 -5.09
N ASP A 212 -0.33 -19.69 -4.13
CA ASP A 212 1.05 -19.27 -4.35
C ASP A 212 2.01 -20.25 -3.66
N THR A 213 2.63 -21.13 -4.46
CA THR A 213 3.53 -22.17 -3.96
C THR A 213 4.96 -21.69 -3.72
N PHE A 214 5.27 -20.44 -4.07
CA PHE A 214 6.58 -19.79 -3.90
C PHE A 214 6.39 -18.40 -3.30
N SER A 215 5.69 -18.34 -2.16
CA SER A 215 5.14 -17.09 -1.65
C SER A 215 6.18 -16.08 -1.19
N GLY A 216 7.39 -16.52 -0.83
CA GLY A 216 8.49 -15.66 -0.45
C GLY A 216 8.09 -14.70 0.69
N GLY A 217 8.13 -13.39 0.39
CA GLY A 217 7.70 -12.34 1.33
C GLY A 217 6.18 -12.17 1.48
N GLY A 218 5.38 -13.00 0.81
CA GLY A 218 3.92 -13.04 0.97
C GLY A 218 3.14 -11.98 0.20
N SER A 219 3.73 -11.30 -0.79
CA SER A 219 3.05 -10.18 -1.48
C SER A 219 1.81 -10.59 -2.27
N ILE A 220 1.88 -11.71 -2.99
CA ILE A 220 0.74 -12.22 -3.77
C ILE A 220 -0.39 -12.67 -2.84
N PRO A 221 -0.15 -13.57 -1.86
CA PRO A 221 -1.21 -14.00 -0.97
C PRO A 221 -1.78 -12.86 -0.12
N PHE A 222 -0.96 -11.89 0.29
CA PHE A 222 -1.42 -10.73 1.05
C PHE A 222 -2.39 -9.86 0.25
N GLU A 223 -2.05 -9.48 -0.99
CA GLU A 223 -2.95 -8.65 -1.79
C GLU A 223 -4.22 -9.40 -2.19
N ALA A 224 -4.10 -10.68 -2.53
CA ALA A 224 -5.25 -11.51 -2.86
C ALA A 224 -6.24 -11.61 -1.69
N ALA A 225 -5.73 -11.84 -0.47
CA ALA A 225 -6.55 -11.89 0.73
C ALA A 225 -7.20 -10.52 1.01
N ARG A 226 -6.47 -9.42 0.81
CA ARG A 226 -6.97 -8.06 1.00
C ARG A 226 -8.10 -7.70 0.02
N LEU A 227 -8.06 -8.22 -1.19
CA LEU A 227 -9.15 -8.09 -2.17
C LEU A 227 -10.36 -8.98 -1.85
N GLY A 228 -10.17 -10.03 -1.04
CA GLY A 228 -11.22 -10.96 -0.64
C GLY A 228 -11.13 -12.33 -1.31
N CYS A 229 -10.02 -12.71 -1.93
CA CYS A 229 -9.83 -14.08 -2.39
C CYS A 229 -9.65 -15.04 -1.19
N GLU A 230 -9.99 -16.31 -1.38
CA GLU A 230 -9.49 -17.39 -0.53
C GLU A 230 -8.05 -17.70 -0.93
N VAL A 231 -7.12 -17.75 0.01
CA VAL A 231 -5.68 -17.76 -0.29
C VAL A 231 -4.98 -18.94 0.35
N PHE A 232 -4.18 -19.63 -0.45
CA PHE A 232 -3.28 -20.71 -0.03
C PHE A 232 -1.85 -20.32 -0.41
N ALA A 233 -0.95 -20.30 0.57
CA ALA A 233 0.44 -19.92 0.37
C ALA A 233 1.37 -20.95 0.97
N SER A 234 2.42 -21.32 0.24
CA SER A 234 3.50 -22.15 0.73
C SER A 234 4.85 -21.63 0.26
N ASP A 235 5.90 -22.01 0.98
CA ASP A 235 7.28 -21.82 0.56
C ASP A 235 8.11 -22.96 1.15
N LEU A 236 9.22 -23.33 0.49
CA LEU A 236 10.16 -24.31 1.06
C LEU A 236 11.01 -23.69 2.17
N ASN A 237 11.19 -22.36 2.14
CA ASN A 237 11.99 -21.66 3.14
C ASN A 237 11.12 -21.31 4.36
N PRO A 238 11.46 -21.81 5.57
CA PRO A 238 10.66 -21.54 6.77
C PRO A 238 10.61 -20.06 7.15
N VAL A 239 11.63 -19.27 6.80
CA VAL A 239 11.63 -17.82 7.03
C VAL A 239 10.65 -17.13 6.08
N ALA A 240 10.56 -17.57 4.82
CA ALA A 240 9.55 -17.07 3.88
C ALA A 240 8.13 -17.42 4.35
N CYS A 241 7.90 -18.63 4.86
CA CYS A 241 6.63 -18.99 5.49
C CYS A 241 6.29 -18.07 6.66
N MET A 242 7.26 -17.78 7.54
CA MET A 242 7.08 -16.88 8.68
C MET A 242 6.80 -15.43 8.24
N LEU A 243 7.48 -14.94 7.21
CA LEU A 243 7.23 -13.61 6.64
C LEU A 243 5.84 -13.52 6.01
N THR A 244 5.43 -14.55 5.27
CA THR A 244 4.09 -14.64 4.68
C THR A 244 3.02 -14.70 5.77
N TRP A 245 3.24 -15.52 6.81
CA TRP A 245 2.34 -15.59 7.96
C TRP A 245 2.25 -14.24 8.68
N GLY A 246 3.38 -13.55 8.90
CA GLY A 246 3.41 -12.22 9.51
C GLY A 246 2.71 -11.17 8.66
N ALA A 247 2.85 -11.22 7.34
CA ALA A 247 2.12 -10.35 6.43
C ALA A 247 0.60 -10.51 6.61
N LEU A 248 0.10 -11.74 6.62
CA LEU A 248 -1.32 -12.01 6.74
C LEU A 248 -1.88 -11.73 8.14
N ASN A 249 -1.18 -12.18 9.18
CA ASN A 249 -1.73 -12.24 10.55
C ASN A 249 -1.29 -11.08 11.45
N ILE A 250 -0.19 -10.39 11.14
CA ILE A 250 0.27 -9.22 11.90
C ILE A 250 -0.06 -7.95 11.12
N ILE A 251 0.41 -7.84 9.87
CA ILE A 251 0.17 -6.65 9.05
C ILE A 251 -1.30 -6.59 8.63
N GLY A 252 -1.90 -7.72 8.22
CA GLY A 252 -3.32 -7.83 7.90
C GLY A 252 -4.26 -7.90 9.11
N ALA A 253 -3.76 -7.81 10.34
CA ALA A 253 -4.56 -7.94 11.55
C ALA A 253 -5.63 -6.84 11.67
N LYS A 254 -6.78 -7.19 12.26
CA LYS A 254 -7.81 -6.23 12.67
C LYS A 254 -7.26 -5.26 13.71
N ALA A 255 -7.84 -4.06 13.81
CA ALA A 255 -7.38 -3.00 14.70
C ALA A 255 -7.19 -3.46 16.16
N ASN A 256 -8.14 -4.22 16.71
CA ASN A 256 -8.06 -4.72 18.09
C ASN A 256 -6.87 -5.68 18.28
N THR A 257 -6.71 -6.65 17.38
CA THR A 257 -5.59 -7.60 17.41
C THR A 257 -4.26 -6.89 17.22
N ARG A 258 -4.20 -5.85 16.37
CA ARG A 258 -3.00 -5.03 16.21
C ARG A 258 -2.63 -4.30 17.51
N ALA A 259 -3.61 -3.71 18.20
CA ALA A 259 -3.38 -3.05 19.49
C ALA A 259 -2.86 -4.03 20.56
N GLU A 260 -3.34 -5.27 20.57
CA GLU A 260 -2.83 -6.34 21.43
C GLU A 260 -1.38 -6.70 21.09
N ILE A 261 -1.05 -6.87 19.80
CA ILE A 261 0.31 -7.13 19.34
C ILE A 261 1.26 -5.99 19.75
N GLU A 262 0.85 -4.73 19.55
CA GLU A 262 1.65 -3.58 19.95
C GLU A 262 1.89 -3.53 21.46
N LYS A 263 0.87 -3.88 22.26
CA LYS A 263 1.01 -3.97 23.72
C LYS A 263 2.01 -5.06 24.10
N ALA A 264 1.90 -6.25 23.50
CA ALA A 264 2.82 -7.36 23.75
C ALA A 264 4.26 -7.00 23.34
N GLN A 265 4.44 -6.36 22.18
CA GLN A 265 5.75 -5.88 21.72
C GLN A 265 6.37 -4.87 22.71
N LYS A 266 5.58 -3.92 23.22
CA LYS A 266 6.04 -2.96 24.23
C LYS A 266 6.45 -3.64 25.53
N GLN A 267 5.69 -4.66 25.97
CA GLN A 267 6.01 -5.43 27.17
C GLN A 267 7.32 -6.22 27.02
N VAL A 268 7.49 -6.91 25.89
CA VAL A 268 8.74 -7.64 25.58
C VAL A 268 9.92 -6.67 25.49
N ALA A 269 9.75 -5.55 24.78
CA ALA A 269 10.79 -4.53 24.68
C ALA A 269 11.19 -3.99 26.06
N ALA A 270 10.23 -3.70 26.94
CA ALA A 270 10.51 -3.23 28.30
C ALA A 270 11.20 -4.30 29.17
N ALA A 271 10.82 -5.58 29.02
CA ALA A 271 11.46 -6.68 29.74
C ALA A 271 12.91 -6.89 29.28
N VAL A 272 13.16 -6.88 27.97
CA VAL A 272 14.49 -6.96 27.39
C VAL A 272 15.33 -5.76 27.81
N ASP A 273 14.77 -4.55 27.74
CA ASP A 273 15.43 -3.32 28.20
C ASP A 273 15.83 -3.42 29.67
N ALA A 274 14.96 -3.92 30.54
CA ALA A 274 15.27 -4.13 31.94
C ALA A 274 16.42 -5.13 32.18
N GLU A 275 16.47 -6.22 31.43
CA GLU A 275 17.59 -7.18 31.51
C GLU A 275 18.90 -6.57 31.00
N ILE A 276 18.87 -5.83 29.90
CA ILE A 276 20.06 -5.14 29.37
C ILE A 276 20.54 -4.07 30.38
N MET A 277 19.62 -3.33 30.99
CA MET A 277 19.94 -2.34 32.03
C MET A 277 20.65 -2.96 33.24
N LYS A 278 20.29 -4.18 33.64
CA LYS A 278 20.98 -4.92 34.72
C LYS A 278 22.44 -5.24 34.39
N LEU A 279 22.81 -5.31 33.12
CA LEU A 279 24.20 -5.55 32.71
C LEU A 279 25.10 -4.33 32.99
N GLY A 280 24.52 -3.15 33.24
CA GLY A 280 25.27 -1.93 33.58
C GLY A 280 26.09 -1.33 32.43
N ILE A 281 25.91 -1.84 31.20
CA ILE A 281 26.65 -1.38 30.01
C ILE A 281 25.96 -0.26 29.25
N GLU A 282 24.68 -0.01 29.53
CA GLU A 282 23.83 0.91 28.76
C GLU A 282 23.99 2.37 29.15
N HIS A 283 24.37 2.66 30.39
CA HIS A 283 24.47 4.03 30.89
C HIS A 283 25.87 4.34 31.41
N ASP A 284 26.42 5.48 30.99
CA ASP A 284 27.67 5.99 31.54
C ASP A 284 27.47 6.65 32.92
N GLN A 285 28.56 7.11 33.54
CA GLN A 285 28.55 7.81 34.82
C GLN A 285 27.77 9.15 34.83
N HIS A 286 27.41 9.68 33.66
CA HIS A 286 26.63 10.91 33.50
C HIS A 286 25.16 10.62 33.17
N GLY A 287 24.75 9.35 33.10
CA GLY A 287 23.40 8.93 32.75
C GLY A 287 23.11 8.96 31.24
N ASN A 288 24.13 9.05 30.38
CA ASN A 288 23.94 8.97 28.94
C ASN A 288 23.73 7.52 28.53
N ARG A 289 22.69 7.26 27.71
CA ARG A 289 22.44 5.94 27.16
C ARG A 289 23.26 5.67 25.89
N ALA A 290 23.92 4.51 25.83
CA ALA A 290 24.65 4.05 24.66
C ALA A 290 23.72 3.97 23.44
N LYS A 291 24.17 4.51 22.30
CA LYS A 291 23.41 4.47 21.02
C LYS A 291 23.83 3.32 20.12
N ALA A 292 25.07 2.87 20.26
CA ALA A 292 25.65 1.78 19.48
C ALA A 292 26.83 1.20 20.26
N TYR A 293 27.01 -0.11 20.14
CA TYR A 293 28.22 -0.79 20.59
C TYR A 293 29.04 -1.19 19.37
N LEU A 294 30.34 -0.94 19.43
CA LEU A 294 31.27 -1.33 18.39
C LEU A 294 32.00 -2.58 18.85
N TYR A 295 31.82 -3.67 18.12
CA TYR A 295 32.60 -4.87 18.29
C TYR A 295 33.69 -4.91 17.20
N CYS A 296 34.94 -5.05 17.63
CA CYS A 296 36.09 -5.14 16.74
C CYS A 296 36.96 -6.33 17.16
N LEU A 297 37.50 -7.05 16.18
CA LEU A 297 38.52 -8.06 16.43
C LEU A 297 39.88 -7.36 16.53
N GLU A 298 40.70 -7.75 17.49
CA GLU A 298 42.05 -7.20 17.64
C GLU A 298 43.08 -8.19 17.10
N ALA A 299 44.10 -7.68 16.41
CA ALA A 299 45.26 -8.46 15.97
C ALA A 299 46.51 -7.96 16.69
N ARG A 300 47.33 -8.89 17.18
CA ARG A 300 48.63 -8.53 17.77
C ARG A 300 49.63 -8.24 16.67
N CYS A 301 50.18 -7.03 16.64
CA CYS A 301 51.25 -6.66 15.73
C CYS A 301 52.51 -7.49 16.06
N PRO A 302 53.09 -8.23 15.11
CA PRO A 302 54.26 -9.06 15.36
C PRO A 302 55.54 -8.24 15.61
N GLU A 303 55.61 -7.02 15.09
CA GLU A 303 56.76 -6.12 15.22
C GLU A 303 56.75 -5.35 16.55
N THR A 304 55.61 -4.77 16.91
CA THR A 304 55.50 -3.90 18.10
C THR A 304 54.94 -4.62 19.31
N GLY A 305 54.23 -5.74 19.12
CA GLY A 305 53.50 -6.46 20.17
C GLY A 305 52.16 -5.83 20.57
N TRP A 306 51.77 -4.70 19.97
CA TRP A 306 50.54 -3.98 20.31
C TRP A 306 49.29 -4.73 19.80
N LEU A 307 48.19 -4.64 20.54
CA LEU A 307 46.87 -5.06 20.06
C LEU A 307 46.30 -3.93 19.19
N VAL A 308 46.07 -4.24 17.92
CA VAL A 308 45.55 -3.29 16.93
C VAL A 308 44.14 -3.70 16.56
N PRO A 309 43.12 -2.83 16.74
CA PRO A 309 41.76 -3.13 16.31
C PRO A 309 41.69 -3.23 14.78
N VAL A 310 41.16 -4.34 14.29
CA VAL A 310 40.92 -4.60 12.86
C VAL A 310 39.59 -3.96 12.46
N ALA A 311 39.54 -2.63 12.53
CA ALA A 311 38.40 -1.84 12.08
C ALA A 311 38.69 -1.25 10.70
N PRO A 312 37.85 -1.49 9.67
CA PRO A 312 38.10 -0.99 8.33
C PRO A 312 38.05 0.55 8.22
N ARG A 313 37.37 1.26 9.15
CA ARG A 313 37.37 2.73 9.33
C ARG A 313 36.97 3.12 10.77
N GLU A 314 37.43 4.27 11.25
CA GLU A 314 36.86 4.90 12.45
C GLU A 314 35.40 5.33 12.19
N PRO A 315 34.45 5.00 13.10
CA PRO A 315 33.12 5.59 13.04
C PRO A 315 33.23 7.04 13.50
N LEU A 316 33.39 7.94 12.54
CA LEU A 316 33.29 9.38 12.73
C LEU A 316 31.82 9.79 12.76
N ASN A 317 31.46 10.74 13.61
CA ASN A 317 30.14 11.37 13.55
C ASN A 317 30.01 12.21 12.26
N LYS A 318 28.80 12.73 11.97
CA LYS A 318 28.55 13.59 10.79
C LYS A 318 29.40 14.88 10.74
N SER A 319 30.07 15.22 11.83
CA SER A 319 30.95 16.36 11.99
C SER A 319 32.45 15.99 11.88
N ASN A 320 32.77 14.76 11.46
CA ASN A 320 34.13 14.21 11.44
C ASN A 320 34.84 14.20 12.81
N GLU A 321 34.09 14.19 13.90
CA GLU A 321 34.65 13.97 15.23
C GLU A 321 34.63 12.47 15.55
N PRO A 322 35.62 11.97 16.30
CA PRO A 322 35.58 10.62 16.83
C PRO A 322 34.29 10.45 17.63
N VAL A 323 33.51 9.40 17.35
CA VAL A 323 32.43 9.00 18.26
C VAL A 323 33.09 8.72 19.60
N ARG A 324 32.85 9.59 20.59
CA ARG A 324 33.32 9.36 21.96
C ARG A 324 32.71 8.05 22.43
N ILE A 325 33.60 7.09 22.67
CA ILE A 325 33.36 5.77 23.24
C ILE A 325 33.05 5.95 24.73
#